data_AF-A0A946Y7H1-F1
#
_entry.id   AF-A0A946Y7H1-F1
#
_cell.length_a   1.000
_cell.length_b   1.000
_cell.length_c   1.000
_cell.angle_alpha   90.00
_cell.angle_beta   90.00
_cell.angle_gamma   90.00
#
_symmetry.space_group_name_H-M   'P 1'
#
loop_
_entity.id
_entity.type
_entity.pdbx_description
1 polymer ?
#
loop_
_entity_poly.entity_id
_entity_poly.type
_entity_poly.pdbx_seq_one_letter_code
_entity_poly.pdbx_strand_id
1 'polypeptide(L)'
;MATALTLSACGSEEPDTVFEWAVNVGGPAYTGVDGVAYAAEEFVSGGETGSLEKVKGSQDEPLYLSYRVGDIRVEKPLANGLYDVILHFAEPDEIGGKERLFDVLVNGEKRVESLDVMVSRDGKIRSALTVAFPDVRVTDGRLQVEFEAIRLEPILSAVVVRGKPAATDRWSLVWQDEFDYEGAPDPSKWNLEEWPARKVNDEDQTYTSRPKNVRVEDGNLVIEAHKEDFNDANYTSGRIQSQGKGDFLYGRIEARAKLPRGMGSWPAIWMLPSDPFTYATTCSEGADWQGSATCDAWPNSGEIDILEHVGYEMGHVHGTVHTKAYYWAEWEQRKGRILIDDVDDAFHDYVVEWSPERIDMYVDDSLYFTYVNEGTGWEAWPFDKPFHVIINIAVGGMWGRAGGGIDDSIFPQRLLVDYVRVYEST
;
A
#
# COMPACT_ATOMS: atom_id res chain seq x y z
N MET A 1 13.50 -56.45 38.14
CA MET A 1 13.91 -55.85 36.85
C MET A 1 12.83 -54.88 36.45
N ALA A 2 13.07 -53.58 36.66
CA ALA A 2 12.20 -52.51 36.22
C ALA A 2 12.76 -52.00 34.89
N THR A 3 12.01 -52.16 33.81
CA THR A 3 12.40 -51.66 32.48
C THR A 3 11.69 -50.33 32.29
N ALA A 4 12.47 -49.26 32.25
CA ALA A 4 12.02 -47.92 31.95
C ALA A 4 11.62 -47.83 30.47
N LEU A 5 10.41 -47.36 30.19
CA LEU A 5 10.03 -46.86 28.88
C LEU A 5 10.44 -45.39 28.80
N THR A 6 11.38 -45.08 27.93
CA THR A 6 11.71 -43.73 27.49
C THR A 6 10.61 -43.23 26.54
N LEU A 7 9.89 -42.18 26.93
CA LEU A 7 9.13 -41.36 25.99
C LEU A 7 10.13 -40.59 25.11
N SER A 8 10.07 -40.83 23.80
CA SER A 8 10.67 -39.95 22.80
C SER A 8 9.86 -38.66 22.77
N ALA A 9 10.50 -37.53 23.04
CA ALA A 9 9.92 -36.21 22.82
C ALA A 9 9.59 -36.07 21.32
N CYS A 10 8.37 -35.70 21.01
CA CYS A 10 8.00 -35.19 19.69
C CYS A 10 8.63 -33.80 19.60
N GLY A 11 9.53 -33.59 18.64
CA GLY A 11 10.05 -32.25 18.35
C GLY A 11 8.88 -31.36 17.93
N SER A 12 8.83 -30.17 18.52
CA SER A 12 8.05 -29.05 17.99
C SER A 12 8.69 -28.65 16.67
N GLU A 13 8.02 -28.91 15.55
CA GLU A 13 8.33 -28.25 14.28
C GLU A 13 8.16 -26.74 14.52
N GLU A 14 9.22 -25.99 14.25
CA GLU A 14 9.13 -24.53 14.12
C GLU A 14 8.15 -24.18 13.01
N PRO A 15 7.41 -23.07 13.11
CA PRO A 15 6.47 -22.68 12.05
C PRO A 15 7.22 -22.54 10.72
N ASP A 16 6.62 -23.09 9.67
CA ASP A 16 7.10 -23.12 8.29
C ASP A 16 7.91 -21.87 7.92
N THR A 17 9.23 -22.00 7.77
CA THR A 17 10.04 -20.89 7.27
C THR A 17 9.71 -20.68 5.81
N VAL A 18 8.92 -19.65 5.54
CA VAL A 18 8.66 -19.15 4.19
C VAL A 18 10.01 -18.87 3.54
N PHE A 19 10.21 -19.38 2.33
CA PHE A 19 11.41 -19.08 1.57
C PHE A 19 11.57 -17.56 1.42
N GLU A 20 12.71 -17.03 1.81
CA GLU A 20 13.08 -15.64 1.56
C GLU A 20 14.52 -15.57 1.03
N TRP A 21 14.69 -14.82 -0.06
CA TRP A 21 15.99 -14.44 -0.58
C TRP A 21 15.99 -12.93 -0.81
N ALA A 22 16.96 -12.23 -0.24
CA ALA A 22 17.11 -10.79 -0.38
C ALA A 22 18.56 -10.44 -0.68
N VAL A 23 18.80 -9.47 -1.56
CA VAL A 23 20.14 -9.05 -1.97
C VAL A 23 20.25 -7.53 -2.01
N ASN A 24 21.32 -7.01 -1.40
CA ASN A 24 21.70 -5.60 -1.49
C ASN A 24 22.58 -5.38 -2.73
N VAL A 25 22.04 -4.74 -3.76
CA VAL A 25 22.70 -4.63 -5.08
C VAL A 25 23.82 -3.60 -5.02
N GLY A 26 25.01 -4.00 -5.48
CA GLY A 26 26.25 -3.20 -5.36
C GLY A 26 26.75 -3.02 -3.92
N GLY A 27 26.11 -3.64 -2.92
CA GLY A 27 26.35 -3.40 -1.50
C GLY A 27 26.80 -4.62 -0.70
N PRO A 28 27.23 -4.41 0.56
CA PRO A 28 27.53 -5.49 1.49
C PRO A 28 26.24 -6.11 2.06
N ALA A 29 26.40 -7.25 2.73
CA ALA A 29 25.31 -7.85 3.50
C ALA A 29 24.81 -6.87 4.56
N TYR A 30 23.49 -6.87 4.78
CA TYR A 30 22.79 -5.89 5.58
C TYR A 30 21.52 -6.51 6.17
N THR A 31 21.10 -6.07 7.36
CA THR A 31 19.82 -6.48 7.95
C THR A 31 18.91 -5.26 7.98
N GLY A 32 17.80 -5.37 7.26
CA GLY A 32 16.81 -4.31 7.15
C GLY A 32 16.14 -4.01 8.48
N VAL A 33 15.54 -2.84 8.56
CA VAL A 33 14.78 -2.40 9.75
C VAL A 33 13.57 -3.28 10.03
N ASP A 34 13.04 -3.94 8.99
CA ASP A 34 11.97 -4.93 9.02
C ASP A 34 12.44 -6.34 9.43
N GLY A 35 13.76 -6.52 9.61
CA GLY A 35 14.39 -7.79 9.96
C GLY A 35 14.84 -8.63 8.77
N VAL A 36 14.58 -8.22 7.52
CA VAL A 36 15.00 -8.96 6.32
C VAL A 36 16.52 -9.01 6.24
N ALA A 37 17.07 -10.21 6.03
CA ALA A 37 18.50 -10.43 5.90
C ALA A 37 18.94 -10.34 4.43
N TYR A 38 19.44 -9.18 4.02
CA TYR A 38 20.00 -8.97 2.69
C TYR A 38 21.41 -9.55 2.62
N ALA A 39 21.62 -10.49 1.70
CA ALA A 39 22.95 -10.94 1.34
C ALA A 39 23.74 -9.81 0.67
N ALA A 40 25.07 -9.89 0.75
CA ALA A 40 25.93 -9.15 -0.17
C ALA A 40 25.63 -9.59 -1.60
N GLU A 41 25.90 -8.71 -2.57
CA GLU A 41 25.53 -8.97 -3.96
C GLU A 41 25.88 -10.38 -4.47
N GLU A 42 24.85 -11.13 -4.83
CA GLU A 42 24.91 -12.44 -5.46
C GLU A 42 23.79 -12.57 -6.51
N PHE A 43 24.01 -13.37 -7.56
CA PHE A 43 23.05 -13.59 -8.65
C PHE A 43 22.63 -12.35 -9.43
N VAL A 44 23.34 -11.22 -9.25
CA VAL A 44 23.18 -9.99 -10.02
C VAL A 44 24.43 -9.76 -10.87
N SER A 45 24.24 -9.42 -12.15
CA SER A 45 25.32 -9.21 -13.10
C SER A 45 25.02 -8.05 -14.06
N GLY A 46 26.05 -7.60 -14.78
CA GLY A 46 25.95 -6.48 -15.70
C GLY A 46 25.78 -5.12 -15.02
N GLY A 47 25.82 -4.05 -15.80
CA GLY A 47 25.88 -2.67 -15.28
C GLY A 47 27.13 -2.34 -14.44
N GLU A 48 27.21 -1.10 -13.99
CA GLU A 48 28.24 -0.57 -13.10
C GLU A 48 27.67 -0.31 -11.71
N THR A 49 28.46 -0.54 -10.66
CA THR A 49 28.07 -0.23 -9.28
C THR A 49 28.18 1.26 -9.02
N GLY A 50 27.19 1.84 -8.33
CA GLY A 50 27.18 3.22 -7.86
C GLY A 50 26.83 3.32 -6.38
N SER A 51 26.86 4.54 -5.86
CA SER A 51 26.51 4.83 -4.46
C SER A 51 25.79 6.16 -4.31
N LEU A 52 24.90 6.24 -3.32
CA LEU A 52 24.26 7.48 -2.89
C LEU A 52 24.72 7.86 -1.48
N GLU A 53 24.79 9.16 -1.21
CA GLU A 53 25.08 9.66 0.15
C GLU A 53 23.84 9.66 1.04
N LYS A 54 22.65 9.83 0.44
CA LYS A 54 21.39 9.98 1.17
C LYS A 54 20.20 9.58 0.31
N VAL A 55 19.19 8.96 0.91
CA VAL A 55 17.88 8.66 0.31
C VAL A 55 16.76 9.01 1.30
N LYS A 56 15.64 9.54 0.78
CA LYS A 56 14.44 9.90 1.55
C LYS A 56 13.27 8.95 1.32
N GLY A 57 12.30 8.96 2.24
CA GLY A 57 11.03 8.24 2.07
C GLY A 57 11.13 6.73 2.33
N SER A 58 12.15 6.30 3.06
CA SER A 58 12.35 4.92 3.54
C SER A 58 12.78 4.93 5.01
N GLN A 59 12.36 3.93 5.77
CA GLN A 59 12.96 3.60 7.07
C GLN A 59 14.29 2.87 6.93
N ASP A 60 14.49 2.26 5.77
CA ASP A 60 15.64 1.47 5.42
C ASP A 60 16.48 2.23 4.40
N GLU A 61 17.06 3.36 4.81
CA GLU A 61 17.94 4.16 3.95
C GLU A 61 19.16 3.36 3.45
N PRO A 62 19.88 2.58 4.30
CA PRO A 62 21.08 1.85 3.88
C PRO A 62 20.90 0.96 2.64
N LEU A 63 19.69 0.39 2.46
CA LEU A 63 19.37 -0.45 1.32
C LEU A 63 19.46 0.26 -0.04
N TYR A 64 19.32 1.58 -0.07
CA TYR A 64 19.33 2.38 -1.30
C TYR A 64 20.65 3.12 -1.54
N LEU A 65 21.61 3.02 -0.62
CA LEU A 65 22.90 3.71 -0.73
C LEU A 65 23.88 3.02 -1.68
N SER A 66 23.61 1.78 -2.07
CA SER A 66 24.29 1.06 -3.14
C SER A 66 23.30 0.67 -4.23
N TYR A 67 23.77 0.65 -5.47
CA TYR A 67 22.97 0.25 -6.62
C TYR A 67 23.85 -0.22 -7.78
N ARG A 68 23.22 -0.82 -8.78
CA ARG A 68 23.78 -0.93 -10.15
C ARG A 68 23.02 -0.04 -11.11
N VAL A 69 23.71 0.43 -12.16
CA VAL A 69 23.15 1.15 -13.30
C VAL A 69 23.66 0.54 -14.62
N GLY A 70 22.79 0.29 -15.61
CA GLY A 70 23.18 -0.28 -16.91
C GLY A 70 22.35 -1.50 -17.35
N ASP A 71 22.96 -2.39 -18.14
CA ASP A 71 22.40 -3.71 -18.53
C ASP A 71 22.45 -4.67 -17.32
N ILE A 72 21.55 -4.46 -16.36
CA ILE A 72 21.46 -5.24 -15.12
C ILE A 72 20.64 -6.51 -15.37
N ARG A 73 21.11 -7.64 -14.83
CA ARG A 73 20.40 -8.92 -14.87
C ARG A 73 20.43 -9.59 -13.51
N VAL A 74 19.28 -10.07 -13.06
CA VAL A 74 19.15 -10.91 -11.87
C VAL A 74 18.80 -12.31 -12.34
N GLU A 75 19.66 -13.29 -12.05
CA GLU A 75 19.45 -14.69 -12.43
C GLU A 75 19.67 -15.62 -11.23
N LYS A 76 18.58 -15.94 -10.52
CA LYS A 76 18.61 -16.74 -9.31
C LYS A 76 18.12 -18.16 -9.59
N PRO A 77 18.95 -19.21 -9.43
CA PRO A 77 18.45 -20.59 -9.38
C PRO A 77 17.42 -20.71 -8.26
N LEU A 78 16.20 -21.11 -8.62
CA LEU A 78 15.05 -21.10 -7.73
C LEU A 78 14.12 -22.25 -8.09
N ALA A 79 13.56 -22.94 -7.10
CA ALA A 79 12.63 -24.03 -7.37
C ALA A 79 11.40 -23.53 -8.15
N ASN A 80 10.78 -24.41 -8.92
CA ASN A 80 9.51 -24.07 -9.57
C ASN A 80 8.45 -23.80 -8.50
N GLY A 81 7.72 -22.71 -8.66
CA GLY A 81 6.79 -22.23 -7.63
C GLY A 81 6.19 -20.87 -7.98
N LEU A 82 5.42 -20.34 -7.03
CA LEU A 82 4.91 -18.97 -7.03
C LEU A 82 5.69 -18.17 -5.99
N TYR A 83 6.13 -16.99 -6.38
CA TYR A 83 6.93 -16.10 -5.56
C TYR A 83 6.45 -14.67 -5.72
N ASP A 84 6.61 -13.88 -4.67
CA ASP A 84 6.51 -12.43 -4.76
C ASP A 84 7.92 -11.89 -4.99
N VAL A 85 8.06 -11.00 -5.98
CA VAL A 85 9.33 -10.35 -6.33
C VAL A 85 9.19 -8.87 -6.03
N ILE A 86 10.06 -8.33 -5.18
CA ILE A 86 10.07 -6.93 -4.79
C ILE A 86 11.38 -6.30 -5.27
N LEU A 87 11.26 -5.21 -6.01
CA LEU A 87 12.39 -4.46 -6.54
C LEU A 87 12.47 -3.07 -5.90
N HIS A 88 13.68 -2.66 -5.56
CA HIS A 88 13.96 -1.39 -4.91
C HIS A 88 14.78 -0.47 -5.81
N PHE A 89 14.36 0.78 -5.91
CA PHE A 89 14.95 1.80 -6.77
C PHE A 89 15.12 3.13 -6.02
N ALA A 90 16.15 3.90 -6.36
CA ALA A 90 16.26 5.31 -5.97
C ALA A 90 17.02 6.06 -7.05
N GLU A 91 16.42 7.09 -7.65
CA GLU A 91 17.07 7.87 -8.72
C GLU A 91 18.27 8.65 -8.16
N PRO A 92 19.51 8.34 -8.58
CA PRO A 92 20.69 9.02 -8.07
C PRO A 92 20.92 10.39 -8.72
N ASP A 93 20.50 10.55 -9.98
CA ASP A 93 20.87 11.69 -10.81
C ASP A 93 19.88 12.85 -10.65
N GLU A 94 20.40 14.08 -10.81
CA GLU A 94 19.59 15.30 -10.84
C GLU A 94 18.96 15.50 -12.23
N ILE A 95 18.10 14.56 -12.62
CA ILE A 95 17.39 14.55 -13.90
C ILE A 95 15.97 15.08 -13.79
N GLY A 96 15.32 15.32 -14.92
CA GLY A 96 13.91 15.66 -15.04
C GLY A 96 13.00 14.43 -15.14
N GLY A 97 11.69 14.62 -14.91
CA GLY A 97 10.70 13.58 -15.15
C GLY A 97 10.71 13.14 -16.61
N LYS A 98 10.54 11.84 -16.84
CA LYS A 98 10.61 11.11 -18.10
C LYS A 98 12.01 11.03 -18.71
N GLU A 99 13.06 11.45 -18.04
CA GLU A 99 14.43 11.36 -18.58
C GLU A 99 15.04 9.96 -18.44
N ARG A 100 14.76 9.25 -17.33
CA ARG A 100 15.06 7.82 -17.17
C ARG A 100 13.78 7.00 -17.26
N LEU A 101 13.69 6.16 -18.28
CA LEU A 101 12.55 5.28 -18.56
C LEU A 101 13.08 3.91 -18.95
N PHE A 102 12.59 2.86 -18.31
CA PHE A 102 12.93 1.50 -18.66
C PHE A 102 11.79 0.54 -18.34
N ASP A 103 11.69 -0.53 -19.11
CA ASP A 103 10.75 -1.60 -18.83
C ASP A 103 11.36 -2.56 -17.78
N VAL A 104 10.50 -3.18 -16.97
CA VAL A 104 10.89 -4.24 -16.04
C VAL A 104 10.30 -5.55 -16.54
N LEU A 105 11.17 -6.53 -16.78
CA LEU A 105 10.78 -7.85 -17.22
C LEU A 105 11.08 -8.86 -16.12
N VAL A 106 10.11 -9.74 -15.84
CA VAL A 106 10.26 -10.85 -14.90
C VAL A 106 9.93 -12.15 -15.64
N ASN A 107 10.87 -13.08 -15.70
CA ASN A 107 10.80 -14.32 -16.49
C ASN A 107 10.43 -14.07 -17.97
N GLY A 108 10.92 -12.97 -18.53
CA GLY A 108 10.67 -12.54 -19.91
C GLY A 108 9.31 -11.89 -20.15
N GLU A 109 8.45 -11.79 -19.13
CA GLU A 109 7.20 -11.04 -19.19
C GLU A 109 7.43 -9.60 -18.76
N LYS A 110 7.00 -8.64 -19.59
CA LYS A 110 7.05 -7.23 -19.24
C LYS A 110 6.00 -6.92 -18.16
N ARG A 111 6.47 -6.71 -16.93
CA ARG A 111 5.62 -6.41 -15.77
C ARG A 111 5.41 -4.91 -15.60
N VAL A 112 6.41 -4.08 -15.91
CA VAL A 112 6.25 -2.62 -15.92
C VAL A 112 6.70 -2.07 -17.26
N GLU A 113 5.88 -1.24 -17.89
CA GLU A 113 6.24 -0.49 -19.07
C GLU A 113 6.66 0.94 -18.71
N SER A 114 7.82 1.39 -19.17
CA SER A 114 8.31 2.77 -19.02
C SER A 114 8.35 3.26 -17.56
N LEU A 115 8.91 2.45 -16.65
CA LEU A 115 9.10 2.85 -15.26
C LEU A 115 9.91 4.14 -15.19
N ASP A 116 9.33 5.15 -14.54
CA ASP A 116 9.99 6.39 -14.15
C ASP A 116 10.04 6.46 -12.63
N VAL A 117 11.23 6.23 -12.08
CA VAL A 117 11.43 6.19 -10.62
C VAL A 117 11.08 7.53 -9.98
N MET A 118 11.46 8.63 -10.62
CA MET A 118 11.25 9.97 -10.08
C MET A 118 9.76 10.37 -10.12
N VAL A 119 9.07 10.12 -11.23
CA VAL A 119 7.63 10.40 -11.34
C VAL A 119 6.83 9.51 -10.38
N SER A 120 7.22 8.23 -10.23
CA SER A 120 6.63 7.31 -9.23
C SER A 120 6.89 7.75 -7.78
N ARG A 121 7.85 8.66 -7.57
CA ARG A 121 8.18 9.31 -6.30
C ARG A 121 7.85 10.78 -6.30
N ASP A 122 6.71 11.15 -6.88
CA ASP A 122 6.12 12.50 -6.78
C ASP A 122 7.06 13.60 -7.31
N GLY A 123 7.83 13.25 -8.35
CA GLY A 123 8.83 14.12 -8.97
C GLY A 123 10.09 14.31 -8.12
N LYS A 124 10.39 13.42 -7.17
CA LYS A 124 11.54 13.51 -6.26
C LYS A 124 12.66 12.56 -6.67
N ILE A 125 13.86 13.11 -6.78
CA ILE A 125 15.11 12.35 -6.88
C ILE A 125 15.58 11.91 -5.49
N ARG A 126 16.50 10.93 -5.44
CA ARG A 126 17.05 10.39 -4.18
C ARG A 126 15.96 10.00 -3.18
N SER A 127 14.87 9.42 -3.70
CA SER A 127 13.74 8.95 -2.91
C SER A 127 13.49 7.48 -3.23
N ALA A 128 13.26 6.70 -2.17
CA ALA A 128 13.08 5.27 -2.23
C ALA A 128 11.75 4.88 -2.89
N LEU A 129 11.84 4.02 -3.91
CA LEU A 129 10.71 3.40 -4.57
C LEU A 129 10.80 1.88 -4.41
N THR A 130 9.73 1.28 -3.91
CA THR A 130 9.55 -0.16 -3.84
C THR A 130 8.43 -0.56 -4.81
N VAL A 131 8.64 -1.60 -5.59
CA VAL A 131 7.63 -2.17 -6.50
C VAL A 131 7.57 -3.68 -6.30
N ALA A 132 6.43 -4.18 -5.86
CA ALA A 132 6.17 -5.60 -5.69
C ALA A 132 5.40 -6.19 -6.88
N PHE A 133 5.80 -7.39 -7.29
CA PHE A 133 5.20 -8.22 -8.32
C PHE A 133 4.76 -9.53 -7.66
N PRO A 134 3.48 -9.70 -7.35
CA PRO A 134 2.98 -10.91 -6.74
C PRO A 134 2.88 -12.05 -7.75
N ASP A 135 2.80 -13.28 -7.25
CA ASP A 135 2.46 -14.47 -8.03
C ASP A 135 3.36 -14.74 -9.26
N VAL A 136 4.62 -14.31 -9.19
CA VAL A 136 5.62 -14.60 -10.23
C VAL A 136 5.85 -16.11 -10.28
N ARG A 137 5.52 -16.71 -11.42
CA ARG A 137 5.64 -18.14 -11.64
C ARG A 137 7.02 -18.52 -12.19
N VAL A 138 7.76 -19.32 -11.43
CA VAL A 138 9.00 -19.96 -11.88
C VAL A 138 8.69 -21.36 -12.42
N THR A 139 9.12 -21.66 -13.64
CA THR A 139 8.80 -22.94 -14.32
C THR A 139 10.01 -23.70 -14.86
N ASP A 140 11.17 -23.05 -14.97
CA ASP A 140 12.40 -23.61 -15.54
C ASP A 140 13.56 -23.67 -14.53
N GLY A 141 13.27 -23.58 -13.23
CA GLY A 141 14.25 -23.70 -12.16
C GLY A 141 15.07 -22.44 -11.89
N ARG A 142 14.64 -21.27 -12.38
CA ARG A 142 15.29 -19.99 -12.16
C ARG A 142 14.30 -18.82 -12.21
N LEU A 143 14.61 -17.79 -11.44
CA LEU A 143 14.01 -16.47 -11.59
C LEU A 143 14.95 -15.61 -12.46
N GLN A 144 14.38 -14.90 -13.42
CA GLN A 144 15.07 -13.91 -14.23
C GLN A 144 14.40 -12.54 -14.07
N VAL A 145 15.17 -11.51 -13.73
CA VAL A 145 14.73 -10.11 -13.79
C VAL A 145 15.66 -9.35 -14.72
N GLU A 146 15.08 -8.70 -15.72
CA GLU A 146 15.78 -7.96 -16.77
C GLU A 146 15.15 -6.59 -16.94
N PHE A 147 15.92 -5.66 -17.51
CA PHE A 147 15.47 -4.29 -17.73
C PHE A 147 15.76 -3.86 -19.16
N GLU A 148 14.77 -3.28 -19.85
CA GLU A 148 14.95 -2.73 -21.19
C GLU A 148 14.97 -1.20 -21.14
N ALA A 149 16.12 -0.61 -21.43
CA ALA A 149 16.27 0.85 -21.45
C ALA A 149 15.45 1.48 -22.60
N ILE A 150 14.59 2.43 -22.27
CA ILE A 150 13.91 3.31 -23.24
C ILE A 150 14.63 4.66 -23.33
N ARG A 151 14.95 5.24 -22.17
CA ARG A 151 15.79 6.43 -22.02
C ARG A 151 16.66 6.33 -20.78
N LEU A 152 17.95 6.59 -20.93
CA LEU A 152 18.98 6.36 -19.91
C LEU A 152 18.98 4.90 -19.40
N GLU A 153 20.00 4.56 -18.62
CA GLU A 153 20.21 3.19 -18.16
C GLU A 153 19.32 2.85 -16.95
N PRO A 154 18.77 1.63 -16.84
CA PRO A 154 18.06 1.16 -15.65
C PRO A 154 18.93 1.23 -14.41
N ILE A 155 18.29 1.38 -13.25
CA ILE A 155 18.94 1.37 -11.93
C ILE A 155 18.29 0.30 -11.04
N LEU A 156 19.02 -0.26 -10.09
CA LEU A 156 18.47 -1.21 -9.11
C LEU A 156 19.29 -1.18 -7.81
N SER A 157 18.61 -1.04 -6.68
CA SER A 157 19.22 -0.97 -5.33
C SER A 157 19.12 -2.28 -4.56
N ALA A 158 18.01 -2.99 -4.67
CA ALA A 158 17.83 -4.27 -3.98
C ALA A 158 16.76 -5.14 -4.65
N VAL A 159 16.80 -6.44 -4.34
CA VAL A 159 15.78 -7.42 -4.74
C VAL A 159 15.42 -8.25 -3.53
N VAL A 160 14.12 -8.49 -3.34
CA VAL A 160 13.59 -9.47 -2.39
C VAL A 160 12.71 -10.45 -3.16
N VAL A 161 12.83 -11.73 -2.85
CA VAL A 161 12.00 -12.80 -3.39
C VAL A 161 11.47 -13.61 -2.23
N ARG A 162 10.15 -13.66 -2.09
CA ARG A 162 9.45 -14.38 -1.02
C ARG A 162 8.62 -15.50 -1.63
N GLY A 163 8.65 -16.67 -1.01
CA GLY A 163 7.60 -17.67 -1.25
C GLY A 163 6.28 -17.16 -0.66
N LYS A 164 5.15 -17.63 -1.16
CA LYS A 164 3.87 -17.31 -0.50
C LYS A 164 3.76 -18.05 0.84
N PRO A 165 3.52 -17.34 1.96
CA PRO A 165 3.23 -17.99 3.23
C PRO A 165 1.98 -18.86 3.11
N ALA A 166 1.95 -19.97 3.86
CA ALA A 166 0.67 -20.60 4.16
C ALA A 166 -0.09 -19.69 5.15
N ALA A 167 -1.40 -19.51 4.94
CA ALA A 167 -2.24 -18.83 5.93
C ALA A 167 -2.10 -19.53 7.29
N THR A 168 -1.83 -18.75 8.34
CA THR A 168 -1.70 -19.27 9.71
C THR A 168 -2.95 -18.94 10.52
N ASP A 169 -3.46 -19.90 11.30
CA ASP A 169 -4.63 -19.75 12.19
C ASP A 169 -4.31 -18.92 13.44
N ARG A 170 -3.76 -17.71 13.27
CA ARG A 170 -3.36 -16.80 14.37
C ARG A 170 -4.34 -15.66 14.64
N TRP A 171 -5.47 -15.65 13.95
CA TRP A 171 -6.42 -14.53 13.92
C TRP A 171 -7.81 -14.98 14.35
N SER A 172 -8.41 -14.24 15.30
CA SER A 172 -9.79 -14.42 15.74
C SER A 172 -10.64 -13.25 15.26
N LEU A 173 -11.74 -13.54 14.56
CA LEU A 173 -12.66 -12.54 14.04
C LEU A 173 -13.37 -11.80 15.18
N VAL A 174 -13.32 -10.46 15.18
CA VAL A 174 -13.93 -9.61 16.22
C VAL A 174 -14.99 -8.64 15.72
N TRP A 175 -14.93 -8.25 14.45
CA TRP A 175 -15.91 -7.35 13.83
C TRP A 175 -15.97 -7.61 12.32
N GLN A 176 -17.16 -7.51 11.72
CA GLN A 176 -17.30 -7.62 10.28
C GLN A 176 -18.55 -6.93 9.73
N ASP A 177 -18.51 -6.62 8.45
CA ASP A 177 -19.68 -6.48 7.61
C ASP A 177 -19.51 -7.28 6.32
N GLU A 178 -20.43 -8.23 6.09
CA GLU A 178 -20.45 -9.10 4.90
C GLU A 178 -21.38 -8.55 3.81
N PHE A 179 -22.05 -7.42 4.06
CA PHE A 179 -22.94 -6.77 3.10
C PHE A 179 -24.05 -7.68 2.50
N ASP A 180 -24.41 -8.75 3.21
CA ASP A 180 -25.50 -9.70 2.91
C ASP A 180 -26.92 -9.13 3.19
N TYR A 181 -27.15 -7.87 2.81
CA TYR A 181 -28.43 -7.17 2.97
C TYR A 181 -28.66 -6.20 1.81
N GLU A 182 -29.78 -5.48 1.81
CA GLU A 182 -30.16 -4.57 0.73
C GLU A 182 -30.48 -3.18 1.28
N GLY A 183 -30.10 -2.13 0.54
CA GLY A 183 -30.45 -0.74 0.87
C GLY A 183 -29.30 0.08 1.43
N ALA A 184 -29.52 0.83 2.51
CA ALA A 184 -28.46 1.66 3.10
C ALA A 184 -27.50 0.80 3.95
N PRO A 185 -26.20 1.15 4.04
CA PRO A 185 -25.27 0.50 4.96
C PRO A 185 -25.79 0.46 6.40
N ASP A 186 -25.48 -0.63 7.13
CA ASP A 186 -25.94 -0.84 8.50
C ASP A 186 -25.54 0.35 9.41
N PRO A 187 -26.51 1.12 9.94
CA PRO A 187 -26.21 2.31 10.74
C PRO A 187 -25.64 1.97 12.12
N SER A 188 -25.60 0.70 12.53
CA SER A 188 -24.85 0.27 13.71
C SER A 188 -23.35 0.08 13.44
N LYS A 189 -22.94 0.02 12.17
CA LYS A 189 -21.55 -0.18 11.72
C LYS A 189 -20.96 1.02 10.99
N TRP A 190 -21.77 1.73 10.19
CA TRP A 190 -21.29 2.76 9.28
C TRP A 190 -21.97 4.11 9.49
N ASN A 191 -21.19 5.18 9.44
CA ASN A 191 -21.65 6.55 9.26
C ASN A 191 -21.48 6.94 7.78
N LEU A 192 -22.50 7.55 7.19
CA LEU A 192 -22.42 8.12 5.84
C LEU A 192 -22.01 9.58 5.95
N GLU A 193 -21.01 10.01 5.17
CA GLU A 193 -20.50 11.38 5.20
C GLU A 193 -21.01 12.22 4.03
N GLU A 194 -21.35 13.48 4.32
CA GLU A 194 -21.79 14.47 3.33
C GLU A 194 -20.89 15.69 3.36
N TRP A 195 -20.06 15.85 2.33
CA TRP A 195 -19.02 16.88 2.29
C TRP A 195 -19.07 17.63 0.97
N PRO A 196 -18.83 18.96 0.98
CA PRO A 196 -18.69 19.72 -0.25
C PRO A 196 -17.44 19.29 -1.03
N ALA A 197 -17.42 19.60 -2.33
CA ALA A 197 -16.22 19.47 -3.14
C ALA A 197 -15.08 20.35 -2.60
N ARG A 198 -13.85 19.98 -2.95
CA ARG A 198 -12.60 20.69 -2.63
C ARG A 198 -12.24 20.72 -1.14
N LYS A 199 -12.85 19.87 -0.29
CA LYS A 199 -12.65 19.95 1.16
C LYS A 199 -11.23 19.63 1.63
N VAL A 200 -10.64 18.52 1.18
CA VAL A 200 -9.33 18.05 1.71
C VAL A 200 -8.24 18.12 0.65
N ASN A 201 -8.35 17.38 -0.46
CA ASN A 201 -7.27 17.27 -1.46
C ASN A 201 -7.61 17.93 -2.80
N ASP A 202 -8.34 19.06 -2.76
CA ASP A 202 -8.89 19.73 -3.95
C ASP A 202 -9.76 18.78 -4.80
N GLU A 203 -10.43 17.81 -4.17
CA GLU A 203 -11.22 16.77 -4.84
C GLU A 203 -12.50 17.31 -5.50
N ASP A 204 -12.84 16.84 -6.70
CA ASP A 204 -13.88 17.41 -7.56
C ASP A 204 -15.31 16.94 -7.22
N GLN A 205 -15.46 15.86 -6.43
CA GLN A 205 -16.76 15.34 -6.00
C GLN A 205 -17.28 16.01 -4.73
N THR A 206 -18.59 16.10 -4.63
CA THR A 206 -19.28 16.22 -3.34
C THR A 206 -19.68 14.83 -2.83
N TYR A 207 -19.39 14.51 -1.57
CA TYR A 207 -19.83 13.25 -0.97
C TYR A 207 -21.29 13.38 -0.52
N THR A 208 -22.11 12.37 -0.79
CA THR A 208 -23.54 12.38 -0.43
C THR A 208 -23.96 11.07 0.22
N SER A 209 -25.05 11.12 1.00
CA SER A 209 -25.70 9.94 1.60
C SER A 209 -26.76 9.29 0.70
N ARG A 210 -26.85 9.70 -0.57
CA ARG A 210 -27.92 9.23 -1.48
C ARG A 210 -27.68 7.76 -1.88
N PRO A 211 -28.73 6.93 -2.01
CA PRO A 211 -28.61 5.55 -2.51
C PRO A 211 -27.91 5.44 -3.87
N LYS A 212 -27.96 6.50 -4.69
CA LYS A 212 -27.24 6.60 -5.96
C LYS A 212 -25.71 6.51 -5.79
N ASN A 213 -25.19 6.94 -4.65
CA ASN A 213 -23.76 6.99 -4.37
C ASN A 213 -23.30 5.97 -3.33
N VAL A 214 -24.16 5.59 -2.37
CA VAL A 214 -23.84 4.64 -1.30
C VAL A 214 -25.04 3.74 -1.06
N ARG A 215 -24.87 2.44 -1.31
CA ARG A 215 -25.89 1.42 -1.06
C ARG A 215 -25.26 0.04 -0.91
N VAL A 216 -26.02 -0.89 -0.39
CA VAL A 216 -25.73 -2.33 -0.43
C VAL A 216 -26.70 -2.96 -1.41
N GLU A 217 -26.16 -3.66 -2.40
CA GLU A 217 -26.90 -4.42 -3.41
C GLU A 217 -26.08 -5.63 -3.87
N ASP A 218 -26.75 -6.74 -4.17
CA ASP A 218 -26.12 -7.95 -4.73
C ASP A 218 -24.93 -8.47 -3.88
N GLY A 219 -25.07 -8.41 -2.55
CA GLY A 219 -24.04 -8.88 -1.59
C GLY A 219 -22.81 -7.97 -1.48
N ASN A 220 -22.89 -6.72 -1.94
CA ASN A 220 -21.76 -5.80 -1.93
C ASN A 220 -22.16 -4.43 -1.39
N LEU A 221 -21.27 -3.79 -0.63
CA LEU A 221 -21.27 -2.34 -0.54
C LEU A 221 -20.88 -1.76 -1.91
N VAL A 222 -21.69 -0.85 -2.41
CA VAL A 222 -21.47 -0.11 -3.65
C VAL A 222 -21.26 1.36 -3.31
N ILE A 223 -20.03 1.83 -3.49
CA ILE A 223 -19.72 3.26 -3.60
C ILE A 223 -19.68 3.58 -5.09
N GLU A 224 -20.51 4.52 -5.55
CA GLU A 224 -20.63 4.85 -6.97
C GLU A 224 -20.45 6.36 -7.21
N ALA A 225 -19.43 6.69 -7.99
CA ALA A 225 -19.16 8.06 -8.43
C ALA A 225 -19.92 8.36 -9.73
N HIS A 226 -20.51 9.55 -9.81
CA HIS A 226 -21.29 10.00 -10.97
C HIS A 226 -20.82 11.37 -11.43
N LYS A 227 -20.82 11.59 -12.74
CA LYS A 227 -20.79 12.93 -13.32
C LYS A 227 -22.20 13.53 -13.31
N GLU A 228 -22.43 14.52 -12.48
CA GLU A 228 -23.70 15.25 -12.39
C GLU A 228 -23.51 16.58 -11.66
N ASP A 229 -24.31 17.59 -12.04
CA ASP A 229 -24.37 18.84 -11.31
C ASP A 229 -25.19 18.66 -10.02
N PHE A 230 -24.55 18.80 -8.86
CA PHE A 230 -25.19 18.67 -7.55
C PHE A 230 -24.46 19.50 -6.49
N ASN A 231 -25.17 20.38 -5.77
CA ASN A 231 -24.63 21.23 -4.70
C ASN A 231 -23.29 21.90 -5.06
N ASP A 232 -23.25 22.60 -6.21
CA ASP A 232 -22.08 23.31 -6.74
C ASP A 232 -20.86 22.44 -7.08
N ALA A 233 -21.02 21.12 -7.14
CA ALA A 233 -20.04 20.17 -7.67
C ALA A 233 -20.51 19.57 -9.00
N ASN A 234 -19.55 19.15 -9.83
CA ASN A 234 -19.81 18.49 -11.12
C ASN A 234 -19.77 16.95 -11.02
N TYR A 235 -19.44 16.44 -9.83
CA TYR A 235 -19.40 15.01 -9.54
C TYR A 235 -19.98 14.74 -8.15
N THR A 236 -20.58 13.57 -8.00
CA THR A 236 -21.02 13.07 -6.70
C THR A 236 -20.38 11.73 -6.43
N SER A 237 -20.14 11.42 -5.16
CA SER A 237 -19.61 10.13 -4.74
C SER A 237 -20.08 9.77 -3.33
N GLY A 238 -19.60 8.65 -2.80
CA GLY A 238 -19.84 8.17 -1.46
C GLY A 238 -18.56 8.12 -0.62
N ARG A 239 -18.72 8.39 0.67
CA ARG A 239 -17.72 8.18 1.72
C ARG A 239 -18.42 7.70 2.98
N ILE A 240 -17.96 6.59 3.54
CA ILE A 240 -18.47 6.03 4.79
C ILE A 240 -17.34 5.77 5.77
N GLN A 241 -17.62 5.79 7.07
CA GLN A 241 -16.65 5.48 8.11
C GLN A 241 -17.24 4.70 9.29
N SER A 242 -16.43 3.88 9.96
CA SER A 242 -16.84 3.09 11.13
C SER A 242 -16.68 3.81 12.48
N GLN A 243 -16.31 5.09 12.50
CA GLN A 243 -16.02 5.83 13.74
C GLN A 243 -17.14 5.73 14.78
N GLY A 244 -16.80 5.33 16.00
CA GLY A 244 -17.75 5.15 17.11
C GLY A 244 -18.63 3.89 17.01
N LYS A 245 -18.40 3.05 16.00
CA LYS A 245 -19.17 1.83 15.66
C LYS A 245 -18.28 0.61 15.46
N GLY A 246 -17.06 0.84 15.00
CA GLY A 246 -15.95 -0.09 14.93
C GLY A 246 -14.67 0.73 15.02
N ASP A 247 -14.08 0.75 16.21
CA ASP A 247 -12.83 1.44 16.53
C ASP A 247 -11.84 0.40 17.04
N PHE A 248 -10.70 0.26 16.35
CA PHE A 248 -9.78 -0.86 16.52
C PHE A 248 -8.41 -0.35 16.94
N LEU A 249 -7.79 -1.03 17.90
CA LEU A 249 -6.39 -0.83 18.25
C LEU A 249 -5.65 -2.14 18.00
N TYR A 250 -4.78 -2.13 16.99
CA TYR A 250 -4.09 -3.32 16.46
C TYR A 250 -5.06 -4.33 15.83
N GLY A 251 -4.49 -5.36 15.23
CA GLY A 251 -5.21 -6.46 14.60
C GLY A 251 -4.94 -6.58 13.10
N ARG A 252 -5.67 -7.48 12.46
CA ARG A 252 -5.73 -7.62 11.01
C ARG A 252 -7.03 -7.01 10.51
N ILE A 253 -6.95 -6.03 9.61
CA ILE A 253 -8.10 -5.45 8.94
C ILE A 253 -8.02 -5.83 7.47
N GLU A 254 -9.06 -6.47 6.97
CA GLU A 254 -9.13 -7.00 5.60
C GLU A 254 -10.41 -6.50 4.93
N ALA A 255 -10.27 -5.90 3.76
CA ALA A 255 -11.39 -5.52 2.92
C ALA A 255 -11.24 -6.19 1.55
N ARG A 256 -12.27 -6.93 1.14
CA ARG A 256 -12.30 -7.58 -0.17
C ARG A 256 -13.02 -6.68 -1.15
N ALA A 257 -12.31 -6.15 -2.14
CA ALA A 257 -12.86 -5.13 -3.02
C ALA A 257 -12.46 -5.29 -4.49
N LYS A 258 -13.30 -4.73 -5.37
CA LYS A 258 -13.04 -4.54 -6.79
C LYS A 258 -13.13 -3.05 -7.12
N LEU A 259 -12.10 -2.53 -7.76
CA LEU A 259 -11.87 -1.10 -7.90
C LEU A 259 -12.57 -0.50 -9.13
N PRO A 260 -12.88 0.81 -9.10
CA PRO A 260 -13.22 1.56 -10.29
C PRO A 260 -12.00 1.72 -11.20
N ARG A 261 -12.27 2.01 -12.47
CA ARG A 261 -11.24 2.30 -13.47
C ARG A 261 -11.29 3.73 -13.95
N GLY A 262 -10.20 4.14 -14.59
CA GLY A 262 -10.17 5.26 -15.51
C GLY A 262 -9.71 6.58 -14.90
N MET A 263 -9.15 7.42 -15.75
CA MET A 263 -8.48 8.65 -15.36
C MET A 263 -9.41 9.59 -14.58
N GLY A 264 -9.00 9.93 -13.35
CA GLY A 264 -9.78 10.74 -12.43
C GLY A 264 -10.43 9.97 -11.28
N SER A 265 -10.50 8.64 -11.29
CA SER A 265 -10.92 7.87 -10.11
C SER A 265 -9.80 7.77 -9.07
N TRP A 266 -10.15 7.92 -7.80
CA TRP A 266 -9.26 7.69 -6.66
C TRP A 266 -10.03 6.94 -5.54
N PRO A 267 -10.24 5.62 -5.68
CA PRO A 267 -10.77 4.78 -4.60
C PRO A 267 -9.77 4.65 -3.45
N ALA A 268 -10.29 4.61 -2.22
CA ALA A 268 -9.48 4.38 -1.03
C ALA A 268 -10.21 3.51 0.01
N ILE A 269 -9.44 2.64 0.67
CA ILE A 269 -9.79 1.96 1.93
C ILE A 269 -8.65 2.25 2.90
N TRP A 270 -8.96 2.97 3.97
CA TRP A 270 -7.96 3.61 4.81
C TRP A 270 -8.50 3.81 6.22
N MET A 271 -7.66 4.32 7.12
CA MET A 271 -8.00 4.46 8.52
C MET A 271 -7.51 5.79 9.10
N LEU A 272 -8.34 6.40 9.93
CA LEU A 272 -8.00 7.58 10.73
C LEU A 272 -8.19 7.28 12.23
N PRO A 273 -7.49 8.01 13.11
CA PRO A 273 -7.66 7.88 14.55
C PRO A 273 -9.09 8.25 14.96
N SER A 274 -9.69 7.43 15.81
CA SER A 274 -11.04 7.69 16.32
C SER A 274 -11.09 8.89 17.27
N ASP A 275 -9.97 9.20 17.94
CA ASP A 275 -9.71 10.50 18.57
C ASP A 275 -8.55 11.21 17.83
N PRO A 276 -8.85 12.11 16.88
CA PRO A 276 -7.84 12.83 16.12
C PRO A 276 -7.13 13.91 16.94
N PHE A 277 -7.62 14.26 18.13
CA PHE A 277 -7.07 15.36 18.94
C PHE A 277 -6.03 14.91 19.96
N THR A 278 -5.80 13.60 20.11
CA THR A 278 -4.84 13.04 21.08
C THR A 278 -3.47 13.73 21.01
N TYR A 279 -2.94 13.98 19.81
CA TYR A 279 -1.64 14.63 19.60
C TYR A 279 -1.75 16.03 18.98
N ALA A 280 -2.96 16.60 18.90
CA ALA A 280 -3.16 17.96 18.38
C ALA A 280 -2.62 19.01 19.37
N THR A 281 -2.04 20.09 18.86
CA THR A 281 -1.50 21.20 19.67
C THR A 281 -2.13 22.55 19.34
N THR A 282 -2.76 22.69 18.17
CA THR A 282 -3.34 23.97 17.70
C THR A 282 -4.87 24.00 17.71
N CYS A 283 -5.50 22.88 18.04
CA CYS A 283 -6.95 22.71 18.08
C CYS A 283 -7.35 21.69 19.15
N SER A 284 -8.65 21.52 19.35
CA SER A 284 -9.23 20.64 20.37
C SER A 284 -10.51 20.01 19.85
N GLU A 285 -11.06 19.08 20.63
CA GLU A 285 -12.34 18.43 20.38
C GLU A 285 -13.42 19.41 19.89
N GLY A 286 -14.12 19.03 18.81
CA GLY A 286 -15.15 19.83 18.15
C GLY A 286 -14.64 20.77 17.06
N ALA A 287 -13.33 20.92 16.87
CA ALA A 287 -12.78 21.65 15.73
C ALA A 287 -12.96 20.88 14.41
N ASP A 288 -13.22 21.61 13.32
CA ASP A 288 -13.13 21.04 11.96
C ASP A 288 -11.65 20.88 11.60
N TRP A 289 -11.21 19.63 11.50
CA TRP A 289 -9.79 19.28 11.43
C TRP A 289 -9.36 18.67 10.09
N GLN A 290 -10.24 17.93 9.41
CA GLN A 290 -9.91 17.30 8.12
C GLN A 290 -9.87 18.36 7.01
N GLY A 291 -8.71 18.54 6.40
CA GLY A 291 -8.45 19.62 5.42
C GLY A 291 -8.24 21.00 6.07
N SER A 292 -8.07 21.06 7.40
CA SER A 292 -7.91 22.32 8.12
C SER A 292 -6.49 22.88 8.00
N ALA A 293 -6.36 24.15 7.60
CA ALA A 293 -5.07 24.84 7.54
C ALA A 293 -4.55 25.28 8.92
N THR A 294 -5.38 25.22 9.97
CA THR A 294 -5.06 25.76 11.30
C THR A 294 -5.12 24.72 12.42
N CYS A 295 -5.58 23.50 12.13
CA CYS A 295 -5.66 22.40 13.08
C CYS A 295 -4.66 21.33 12.68
N ASP A 296 -3.75 20.98 13.59
CA ASP A 296 -2.67 20.01 13.37
C ASP A 296 -3.01 18.59 13.82
N ALA A 297 -4.29 18.30 14.13
CA ALA A 297 -4.77 16.97 14.46
C ALA A 297 -4.32 15.92 13.43
N TRP A 298 -4.39 16.28 12.14
CA TRP A 298 -3.67 15.61 11.08
C TRP A 298 -2.44 16.45 10.67
N PRO A 299 -1.27 15.86 10.42
CA PRO A 299 -0.96 14.43 10.45
C PRO A 299 -0.54 13.92 11.85
N ASN A 300 -0.70 14.72 12.91
CA ASN A 300 -0.16 14.37 14.23
C ASN A 300 -0.70 13.03 14.77
N SER A 301 -1.97 12.74 14.54
CA SER A 301 -2.63 11.53 15.08
C SER A 301 -2.62 10.33 14.12
N GLY A 302 -1.96 10.47 12.96
CA GLY A 302 -1.71 9.37 12.02
C GLY A 302 -2.80 9.10 10.99
N GLU A 303 -2.44 8.34 9.97
CA GLU A 303 -3.30 7.80 8.90
C GLU A 303 -2.67 6.48 8.39
N ILE A 304 -3.51 5.48 8.13
CA ILE A 304 -3.08 4.19 7.56
C ILE A 304 -3.90 3.94 6.29
N ASP A 305 -3.24 4.01 5.14
CA ASP A 305 -3.86 3.82 3.83
C ASP A 305 -3.63 2.38 3.39
N ILE A 306 -4.61 1.51 3.67
CA ILE A 306 -4.56 0.07 3.34
C ILE A 306 -4.57 -0.12 1.82
N LEU A 307 -5.36 0.71 1.13
CA LEU A 307 -5.50 0.73 -0.30
C LEU A 307 -5.73 2.18 -0.74
N GLU A 308 -4.83 2.67 -1.58
CA GLU A 308 -5.11 3.76 -2.51
C GLU A 308 -4.78 3.33 -3.94
N HIS A 309 -5.60 3.79 -4.88
CA HIS A 309 -5.38 3.55 -6.30
C HIS A 309 -5.83 4.78 -7.09
N VAL A 310 -5.14 5.09 -8.18
CA VAL A 310 -5.50 6.19 -9.10
C VAL A 310 -5.67 5.67 -10.51
N GLY A 311 -6.80 5.99 -11.15
CA GLY A 311 -7.17 5.38 -12.42
C GLY A 311 -6.33 5.78 -13.63
N TYR A 312 -5.38 6.72 -13.50
CA TYR A 312 -4.39 7.02 -14.54
C TYR A 312 -3.19 6.04 -14.52
N GLU A 313 -3.02 5.30 -13.43
CA GLU A 313 -1.94 4.31 -13.21
C GLU A 313 -2.58 2.97 -12.81
N MET A 314 -3.41 2.42 -13.71
CA MET A 314 -4.15 1.17 -13.46
C MET A 314 -3.22 0.05 -12.95
N GLY A 315 -3.75 -0.74 -12.01
CA GLY A 315 -3.05 -1.85 -11.35
C GLY A 315 -2.02 -1.47 -10.29
N HIS A 316 -1.62 -0.21 -10.17
CA HIS A 316 -0.67 0.23 -9.15
C HIS A 316 -1.40 0.54 -7.85
N VAL A 317 -1.39 -0.42 -6.93
CA VAL A 317 -1.98 -0.29 -5.59
C VAL A 317 -0.93 0.27 -4.63
N HIS A 318 -1.32 1.27 -3.86
CA HIS A 318 -0.47 1.95 -2.89
C HIS A 318 -0.89 1.63 -1.47
N GLY A 319 0.12 1.39 -0.63
CA GLY A 319 -0.01 1.34 0.82
C GLY A 319 0.85 2.43 1.43
N THR A 320 0.25 3.27 2.27
CA THR A 320 0.91 4.46 2.81
C THR A 320 0.61 4.59 4.30
N VAL A 321 1.55 5.16 5.05
CA VAL A 321 1.26 5.68 6.39
C VAL A 321 1.68 7.14 6.45
N HIS A 322 0.86 7.96 7.09
CA HIS A 322 1.18 9.36 7.34
C HIS A 322 1.35 9.61 8.83
N THR A 323 2.41 10.32 9.19
CA THR A 323 2.70 10.74 10.56
C THR A 323 3.25 12.16 10.57
N LYS A 324 3.41 12.75 11.76
CA LYS A 324 4.04 14.07 11.89
C LYS A 324 5.47 14.09 11.36
N ALA A 325 6.23 13.04 11.64
CA ALA A 325 7.61 12.92 11.19
C ALA A 325 7.70 12.60 9.69
N TYR A 326 6.73 11.83 9.17
CA TYR A 326 6.77 11.26 7.82
C TYR A 326 5.42 11.43 7.13
N TYR A 327 5.26 12.57 6.45
CA TYR A 327 4.14 12.81 5.54
C TYR A 327 4.69 13.42 4.24
N TRP A 328 3.83 13.88 3.33
CA TRP A 328 4.26 14.44 2.04
C TRP A 328 5.24 15.63 2.19
N ALA A 329 5.29 16.28 3.35
CA ALA A 329 6.30 17.29 3.64
C ALA A 329 7.71 16.70 3.67
N GLU A 330 8.69 17.50 3.25
CA GLU A 330 10.11 17.13 3.22
C GLU A 330 10.46 15.87 2.42
N TRP A 331 9.50 15.29 1.67
CA TRP A 331 9.68 14.10 0.79
C TRP A 331 9.91 12.80 1.57
N GLU A 332 9.51 12.76 2.84
CA GLU A 332 9.73 11.62 3.73
C GLU A 332 8.53 10.68 3.83
N GLN A 333 7.50 10.85 2.99
CA GLN A 333 6.37 9.92 2.96
C GLN A 333 6.86 8.49 2.69
N ARG A 334 6.37 7.57 3.51
CA ARG A 334 6.72 6.15 3.45
C ARG A 334 5.54 5.42 2.83
N LYS A 335 5.79 4.83 1.67
CA LYS A 335 4.79 4.09 0.90
C LYS A 335 5.43 2.91 0.20
N GLY A 336 4.67 1.84 0.04
CA GLY A 336 4.97 0.74 -0.87
C GLY A 336 4.00 0.75 -2.04
N ARG A 337 4.34 -0.03 -3.07
CA ARG A 337 3.49 -0.22 -4.24
C ARG A 337 3.55 -1.66 -4.69
N ILE A 338 2.40 -2.21 -5.07
CA ILE A 338 2.26 -3.53 -5.65
C ILE A 338 1.49 -3.44 -6.97
N LEU A 339 1.90 -4.23 -7.95
CA LEU A 339 1.23 -4.28 -9.25
C LEU A 339 0.26 -5.46 -9.32
N ILE A 340 -1.01 -5.16 -9.48
CA ILE A 340 -2.11 -6.11 -9.59
C ILE A 340 -2.84 -5.85 -10.91
N ASP A 341 -2.82 -6.80 -11.84
CA ASP A 341 -3.19 -6.54 -13.24
C ASP A 341 -4.71 -6.36 -13.45
N ASP A 342 -5.54 -6.93 -12.57
CA ASP A 342 -6.99 -7.08 -12.74
C ASP A 342 -7.83 -6.41 -11.64
N VAL A 343 -7.31 -5.36 -11.00
CA VAL A 343 -7.99 -4.64 -9.89
C VAL A 343 -9.42 -4.17 -10.20
N ASP A 344 -9.78 -3.91 -11.47
CA ASP A 344 -11.11 -3.49 -11.90
C ASP A 344 -12.00 -4.63 -12.41
N ASP A 345 -11.41 -5.82 -12.63
CA ASP A 345 -12.09 -7.00 -13.14
C ASP A 345 -12.34 -8.08 -12.05
N ALA A 346 -11.47 -8.16 -11.05
CA ALA A 346 -11.51 -9.14 -9.97
C ALA A 346 -11.58 -8.51 -8.57
N PHE A 347 -12.03 -9.31 -7.59
CA PHE A 347 -11.97 -8.93 -6.18
C PHE A 347 -10.64 -9.38 -5.60
N HIS A 348 -9.97 -8.47 -4.90
CA HIS A 348 -8.74 -8.71 -4.16
C HIS A 348 -8.92 -8.42 -2.68
N ASP A 349 -8.15 -9.10 -1.85
CA ASP A 349 -8.11 -8.87 -0.41
C ASP A 349 -7.03 -7.82 -0.10
N TYR A 350 -7.45 -6.63 0.32
CA TYR A 350 -6.58 -5.55 0.77
C TYR A 350 -6.47 -5.60 2.28
N VAL A 351 -5.25 -5.78 2.79
CA VAL A 351 -5.04 -6.13 4.20
C VAL A 351 -4.00 -5.24 4.84
N VAL A 352 -4.27 -4.86 6.09
CA VAL A 352 -3.25 -4.40 7.02
C VAL A 352 -3.19 -5.33 8.23
N GLU A 353 -1.99 -5.77 8.60
CA GLU A 353 -1.68 -6.35 9.90
C GLU A 353 -0.94 -5.30 10.73
N TRP A 354 -1.54 -4.88 11.83
CA TRP A 354 -1.05 -3.79 12.66
C TRP A 354 -0.82 -4.28 14.09
N SER A 355 0.39 -4.10 14.58
CA SER A 355 0.80 -4.42 15.95
C SER A 355 1.49 -3.20 16.60
N PRO A 356 1.83 -3.24 17.90
CA PRO A 356 2.64 -2.20 18.52
C PRO A 356 4.03 -2.00 17.89
N GLU A 357 4.55 -3.03 17.21
CA GLU A 357 5.90 -3.06 16.66
C GLU A 357 5.95 -2.66 15.18
N ARG A 358 4.92 -2.94 14.40
CA ARG A 358 4.91 -2.66 12.95
C ARG A 358 3.51 -2.69 12.33
N ILE A 359 3.43 -2.14 11.12
CA ILE A 359 2.28 -2.19 10.21
C ILE A 359 2.77 -2.88 8.94
N ASP A 360 2.14 -3.98 8.58
CA ASP A 360 2.41 -4.75 7.36
C ASP A 360 1.18 -4.68 6.44
N MET A 361 1.38 -4.38 5.15
CA MET A 361 0.30 -4.30 4.17
C MET A 361 0.43 -5.35 3.07
N TYR A 362 -0.71 -5.92 2.69
CA TYR A 362 -0.80 -7.03 1.75
C TYR A 362 -1.89 -6.80 0.71
N VAL A 363 -1.68 -7.38 -0.46
CA VAL A 363 -2.77 -7.70 -1.41
C VAL A 363 -2.70 -9.19 -1.72
N ASP A 364 -3.80 -9.92 -1.53
CA ASP A 364 -3.89 -11.37 -1.76
C ASP A 364 -2.72 -12.15 -1.12
N ASP A 365 -2.48 -11.88 0.17
CA ASP A 365 -1.39 -12.42 1.01
C ASP A 365 0.04 -12.02 0.61
N SER A 366 0.19 -11.14 -0.37
CA SER A 366 1.50 -10.68 -0.86
C SER A 366 1.96 -9.44 -0.10
N LEU A 367 2.94 -9.60 0.81
CA LEU A 367 3.50 -8.50 1.60
C LEU A 367 4.31 -7.55 0.73
N TYR A 368 3.89 -6.29 0.61
CA TYR A 368 4.55 -5.30 -0.24
C TYR A 368 5.01 -4.03 0.50
N PHE A 369 4.55 -3.83 1.73
CA PHE A 369 4.96 -2.68 2.55
C PHE A 369 4.99 -3.04 4.03
N THR A 370 6.07 -2.64 4.70
CA THR A 370 6.24 -2.75 6.15
C THR A 370 6.68 -1.41 6.69
N TYR A 371 6.02 -0.96 7.76
CA TYR A 371 6.37 0.23 8.52
C TYR A 371 6.63 -0.14 9.98
N VAL A 372 7.85 0.09 10.46
CA VAL A 372 8.32 -0.38 11.77
C VAL A 372 8.24 0.74 12.81
N ASN A 373 7.89 0.40 14.05
CA ASN A 373 7.97 1.32 15.17
C ASN A 373 9.43 1.54 15.57
N GLU A 374 9.95 2.73 15.27
CA GLU A 374 11.33 3.13 15.60
C GLU A 374 11.56 3.38 17.10
N GLY A 375 10.49 3.40 17.91
CA GLY A 375 10.56 3.70 19.34
C GLY A 375 10.95 5.15 19.64
N THR A 376 10.78 6.06 18.68
CA THR A 376 11.21 7.46 18.76
C THR A 376 10.13 8.44 19.24
N GLY A 377 8.88 7.98 19.40
CA GLY A 377 7.77 8.78 19.92
C GLY A 377 6.58 8.84 18.97
N TRP A 378 5.53 9.55 19.39
CA TRP A 378 4.26 9.63 18.65
C TRP A 378 4.41 10.36 17.31
N GLU A 379 5.40 11.24 17.16
CA GLU A 379 5.62 11.94 15.89
C GLU A 379 5.92 10.94 14.76
N ALA A 380 6.62 9.85 15.08
CA ALA A 380 6.92 8.75 14.18
C ALA A 380 5.93 7.58 14.32
N TRP A 381 5.32 7.38 15.48
CA TRP A 381 4.41 6.27 15.74
C TRP A 381 3.15 6.72 16.51
N PRO A 382 2.19 7.39 15.85
CA PRO A 382 0.91 7.72 16.46
C PRO A 382 -0.07 6.51 16.45
N PHE A 383 0.35 5.38 15.89
CA PHE A 383 -0.44 4.15 15.70
C PHE A 383 -0.52 3.30 16.97
N ASP A 384 -0.77 3.96 18.10
CA ASP A 384 -0.91 3.39 19.44
C ASP A 384 -2.24 3.81 20.10
N LYS A 385 -3.19 4.26 19.28
CA LYS A 385 -4.56 4.69 19.63
C LYS A 385 -5.57 3.97 18.73
N PRO A 386 -6.87 3.90 19.10
CA PRO A 386 -7.88 3.32 18.23
C PRO A 386 -8.08 4.09 16.92
N PHE A 387 -8.24 3.36 15.82
CA PHE A 387 -8.53 3.86 14.47
C PHE A 387 -9.84 3.26 13.96
N HIS A 388 -10.49 3.95 13.02
CA HIS A 388 -11.69 3.47 12.33
C HIS A 388 -11.44 3.38 10.81
N VAL A 389 -12.19 2.52 10.14
CA VAL A 389 -12.09 2.31 8.69
C VAL A 389 -12.90 3.36 7.94
N ILE A 390 -12.37 3.82 6.81
CA ILE A 390 -13.00 4.74 5.86
C ILE A 390 -12.96 4.10 4.47
N ILE A 391 -14.06 4.21 3.73
CA ILE A 391 -14.20 3.71 2.35
C ILE A 391 -14.80 4.82 1.50
N ASN A 392 -14.14 5.17 0.39
CA ASN A 392 -14.64 6.18 -0.54
C ASN A 392 -14.12 5.99 -1.97
N ILE A 393 -14.74 6.74 -2.89
CA ILE A 393 -14.13 7.11 -4.17
C ILE A 393 -14.03 8.63 -4.23
N ALA A 394 -12.81 9.17 -4.19
CA ALA A 394 -12.57 10.54 -4.63
C ALA A 394 -12.58 10.61 -6.17
N VAL A 395 -12.93 11.77 -6.71
CA VAL A 395 -12.88 12.09 -8.13
C VAL A 395 -11.96 13.29 -8.32
N GLY A 396 -10.94 13.14 -9.16
CA GLY A 396 -9.96 14.18 -9.42
C GLY A 396 -9.07 14.46 -8.21
N GLY A 397 -9.06 15.71 -7.74
CA GLY A 397 -8.13 16.10 -6.68
C GLY A 397 -6.70 16.33 -7.19
N MET A 398 -5.80 16.60 -6.26
CA MET A 398 -4.38 16.80 -6.59
C MET A 398 -3.75 15.55 -7.21
N TRP A 399 -4.07 14.37 -6.69
CA TRP A 399 -3.47 13.11 -7.15
C TRP A 399 -4.26 12.45 -8.29
N GLY A 400 -5.59 12.33 -8.20
CA GLY A 400 -6.39 11.70 -9.25
C GLY A 400 -6.34 12.41 -10.61
N ARG A 401 -5.88 13.68 -10.68
CA ARG A 401 -5.62 14.43 -11.93
C ARG A 401 -4.14 14.46 -12.36
N ALA A 402 -3.23 13.82 -11.63
CA ALA A 402 -1.79 13.93 -11.86
C ALA A 402 -1.36 13.34 -13.21
N GLY A 403 -2.02 12.26 -13.67
CA GLY A 403 -1.77 11.66 -14.99
C GLY A 403 -2.50 12.33 -16.16
N GLY A 404 -3.34 13.33 -15.88
CA GLY A 404 -4.26 13.97 -16.84
C GLY A 404 -5.59 14.29 -16.15
N GLY A 405 -6.36 15.26 -16.69
CA GLY A 405 -7.65 15.65 -16.10
C GLY A 405 -8.66 14.49 -16.03
N ILE A 406 -9.84 14.73 -15.48
CA ILE A 406 -10.86 13.67 -15.33
C ILE A 406 -11.43 13.27 -16.70
N ASP A 407 -11.49 11.97 -17.01
CA ASP A 407 -12.19 11.46 -18.19
C ASP A 407 -13.68 11.28 -17.88
N ASP A 408 -14.50 12.20 -18.36
CA ASP A 408 -15.95 12.18 -18.16
C ASP A 408 -16.65 10.93 -18.70
N SER A 409 -16.07 10.29 -19.71
CA SER A 409 -16.72 9.18 -20.43
C SER A 409 -16.75 7.88 -19.65
N ILE A 410 -15.98 7.78 -18.56
CA ILE A 410 -15.91 6.58 -17.72
C ILE A 410 -17.07 6.49 -16.73
N PHE A 411 -17.75 7.60 -16.42
CA PHE A 411 -18.77 7.60 -15.36
C PHE A 411 -20.09 6.93 -15.81
N PRO A 412 -20.78 6.20 -14.91
CA PRO A 412 -20.45 6.02 -13.49
C PRO A 412 -19.32 5.01 -13.22
N GLN A 413 -18.63 5.18 -12.10
CA GLN A 413 -17.56 4.29 -11.63
C GLN A 413 -17.87 3.74 -10.25
N ARG A 414 -17.58 2.45 -10.01
CA ARG A 414 -17.97 1.73 -8.80
C ARG A 414 -16.77 1.14 -8.09
N LEU A 415 -16.76 1.29 -6.76
CA LEU A 415 -15.96 0.49 -5.84
C LEU A 415 -16.95 -0.49 -5.22
N LEU A 416 -16.73 -1.78 -5.46
CA LEU A 416 -17.51 -2.86 -4.88
C LEU A 416 -16.71 -3.44 -3.73
N VAL A 417 -17.32 -3.56 -2.55
CA VAL A 417 -16.70 -4.20 -1.38
C VAL A 417 -17.59 -5.36 -0.96
N ASP A 418 -17.04 -6.57 -1.06
CA ASP A 418 -17.69 -7.84 -0.71
C ASP A 418 -17.80 -7.98 0.81
N TYR A 419 -16.71 -7.69 1.53
CA TYR A 419 -16.74 -7.62 2.98
C TYR A 419 -15.67 -6.70 3.55
N VAL A 420 -15.85 -6.33 4.82
CA VAL A 420 -14.79 -5.84 5.71
C VAL A 420 -14.76 -6.72 6.95
N ARG A 421 -13.61 -7.28 7.27
CA ARG A 421 -13.39 -8.12 8.46
C ARG A 421 -12.24 -7.59 9.27
N VAL A 422 -12.39 -7.67 10.59
CA VAL A 422 -11.36 -7.29 11.56
C VAL A 422 -11.12 -8.43 12.52
N TYR A 423 -9.85 -8.74 12.73
CA TYR A 423 -9.38 -9.83 13.56
C TYR A 423 -8.40 -9.34 14.63
N GLU A 424 -8.41 -10.00 15.78
CA GLU A 424 -7.39 -9.85 16.82
C GLU A 424 -6.46 -11.07 16.82
N SER A 425 -5.21 -10.89 17.26
CA SER A 425 -4.28 -12.02 17.43
C SER A 425 -4.82 -12.95 18.50
N THR A 426 -4.84 -14.26 18.22
CA THR A 426 -5.27 -15.31 19.17
C THR A 426 -4.34 -15.49 20.35
#